data_AF-A0A8J4UXC1-F1
#
_entry.id   AF-A0A8J4UXC1-F1
#
_cell.length_a   1.000
_cell.length_b   1.000
_cell.length_c   1.000
_cell.angle_alpha   90.00
_cell.angle_beta   90.00
_cell.angle_gamma   90.00
#
_symmetry.space_group_name_H-M   'P 1'
#
loop_
_entity.id
_entity.type
_entity.pdbx_description
1 polymer ?
#
loop_
_entity_poly.entity_id
_entity_poly.type
_entity_poly.pdbx_seq_one_letter_code
_entity_poly.pdbx_strand_id
1 'polypeptide(L)'
;MSNQSTTSCSLPKIIDMDWRIDIKSSSNLVNTMNVPTVLFKLEVEDQNKKVTKDEDDDEKKTKTVIFELNKETINTMLDGLEFVKNQLDSIK
;
A
#
# COMPACT_ATOMS: atom_id res chain seq x y z
N MET A 1 -11.39 -3.10 39.92
CA MET A 1 -10.18 -2.81 39.12
C MET A 1 -10.16 -3.81 37.99
N SER A 2 -10.65 -3.43 36.82
CA SER A 2 -10.81 -4.32 35.66
C SER A 2 -9.89 -3.84 34.56
N ASN A 3 -8.68 -4.42 34.49
CA ASN A 3 -7.75 -4.23 33.38
C ASN A 3 -7.97 -5.35 32.35
N GLN A 4 -8.74 -5.08 31.30
CA GLN A 4 -8.90 -5.90 30.09
C GLN A 4 -9.57 -4.96 29.06
N SER A 5 -9.10 -4.65 27.86
CA SER A 5 -8.01 -5.15 27.02
C SER A 5 -7.89 -4.14 25.85
N THR A 6 -6.82 -3.35 25.73
CA THR A 6 -6.75 -2.24 24.74
C THR A 6 -5.89 -2.54 23.50
N THR A 7 -5.60 -3.80 23.18
CA THR A 7 -4.67 -4.14 22.08
C THR A 7 -5.17 -5.22 21.11
N SER A 8 -6.46 -5.58 21.11
CA SER A 8 -6.95 -6.70 20.29
C SER A 8 -7.37 -6.32 18.85
N CYS A 9 -7.21 -5.07 18.43
CA CYS A 9 -7.50 -4.65 17.05
C CYS A 9 -6.22 -4.10 16.41
N SER A 10 -5.56 -4.93 15.60
CA SER A 10 -4.39 -4.53 14.82
C SER A 10 -4.82 -3.97 13.48
N LEU A 11 -4.19 -2.89 13.03
CA LEU A 11 -4.40 -2.40 11.66
C LEU A 11 -3.83 -3.41 10.65
N PRO A 12 -4.41 -3.50 9.44
CA PRO A 12 -3.81 -4.27 8.35
C PRO A 12 -2.37 -3.82 8.11
N LYS A 13 -1.47 -4.78 7.86
CA LYS A 13 -0.06 -4.50 7.64
C LYS A 13 0.29 -4.68 6.18
N ILE A 14 1.08 -3.76 5.64
CA ILE A 14 1.72 -3.93 4.34
C ILE A 14 2.80 -5.00 4.53
N ILE A 15 2.75 -6.06 3.72
CA ILE A 15 3.69 -7.18 3.77
C ILE A 15 4.62 -7.25 2.56
N ASP A 16 4.15 -6.75 1.41
CA ASP A 16 4.93 -6.69 0.18
C ASP A 16 4.58 -5.42 -0.62
N MET A 17 5.56 -4.96 -1.39
CA MET A 17 5.51 -3.77 -2.21
C MET A 17 6.32 -3.99 -3.49
N ASP A 18 5.65 -3.97 -4.63
CA ASP A 18 6.26 -4.13 -5.94
C ASP A 18 5.84 -2.99 -6.87
N TRP A 19 6.71 -2.62 -7.81
CA TRP A 19 6.43 -1.54 -8.74
C TRP A 19 7.04 -1.81 -10.12
N ARG A 20 6.39 -1.28 -11.14
CA ARG A 20 6.90 -1.28 -12.51
C ARG A 20 6.61 0.02 -13.21
N ILE A 21 7.53 0.45 -14.07
CA ILE A 21 7.35 1.61 -14.94
C ILE A 21 6.89 1.11 -16.30
N ASP A 22 5.68 1.53 -16.69
CA ASP A 22 5.11 1.28 -18.00
C ASP A 22 5.20 2.56 -18.85
N ILE A 23 5.30 2.40 -20.16
CA ILE A 23 5.22 3.50 -21.12
C ILE A 23 3.88 3.37 -21.86
N LYS A 24 2.97 4.32 -21.65
CA LYS A 24 1.69 4.36 -22.37
C LYS A 24 1.79 5.35 -23.54
N SER A 25 1.38 4.91 -24.72
CA SER A 25 1.21 5.79 -25.87
C SER A 25 -0.01 6.68 -25.64
N SER A 26 0.20 7.98 -25.42
CA SER A 26 -0.88 8.95 -25.27
C SER A 26 -1.26 9.55 -26.63
N SER A 27 -2.56 9.59 -26.94
CA SER A 27 -3.11 10.16 -28.18
C SER A 27 -3.45 11.66 -28.09
N ASN A 28 -3.30 12.28 -26.91
CA ASN A 28 -3.78 13.64 -26.64
C ASN A 28 -2.82 14.76 -27.09
N LEU A 29 -1.73 14.43 -27.76
CA LEU A 29 -0.82 15.38 -28.39
C LEU A 29 -0.67 14.99 -29.86
N VAL A 30 -0.57 15.97 -30.75
CA VAL A 30 -0.37 15.81 -32.22
C VAL A 30 0.86 14.93 -32.55
N ASN A 31 1.71 14.68 -31.56
CA ASN A 31 2.80 13.73 -31.58
C ASN A 31 2.47 12.63 -30.55
N THR A 32 2.44 11.35 -30.96
CA THR A 32 2.23 10.20 -30.06
C THR A 32 3.31 10.19 -28.98
N MET A 33 3.02 10.78 -27.82
CA MET A 33 4.01 10.92 -26.77
C MET A 33 3.91 9.73 -25.84
N ASN A 34 5.03 9.05 -25.67
CA ASN A 34 5.23 7.99 -24.70
C ASN A 34 5.22 8.59 -23.29
N VAL A 35 4.10 8.50 -22.58
CA VAL A 35 3.99 9.00 -21.21
C VAL A 35 4.32 7.87 -20.24
N PRO A 36 5.38 8.01 -19.41
CA PRO A 36 5.70 7.02 -18.40
C PRO A 36 4.67 7.06 -17.28
N THR A 37 4.22 5.89 -16.86
CA THR A 37 3.30 5.68 -15.73
C THR A 37 3.86 4.58 -14.84
N VAL A 38 3.55 4.61 -13.54
CA VAL A 38 4.01 3.59 -12.60
C VAL A 38 2.82 2.78 -12.13
N LEU A 39 2.90 1.48 -12.28
CA LEU A 39 1.99 0.55 -11.61
C LEU A 39 2.65 0.07 -10.34
N PHE A 40 1.94 0.26 -9.24
CA PHE A 40 2.43 -0.02 -7.91
C PHE A 40 1.46 -0.97 -7.22
N LYS A 41 2.01 -2.06 -6.71
CA LYS A 41 1.30 -3.17 -6.08
C LYS A 41 1.66 -3.20 -4.60
N LEU A 42 0.65 -3.24 -3.75
CA LEU A 42 0.77 -3.47 -2.32
C LEU A 42 0.06 -4.77 -1.96
N GLU A 43 0.73 -5.62 -1.18
CA GLU A 43 0.07 -6.73 -0.51
C GLU A 43 -0.13 -6.40 0.95
N VAL A 44 -1.37 -6.57 1.41
CA VAL A 44 -1.80 -6.19 2.75
C VAL A 44 -2.39 -7.41 3.47
N GLU A 45 -1.86 -7.71 4.65
CA GLU A 45 -2.32 -8.79 5.52
C GLU A 45 -3.33 -8.24 6.55
N ASP A 46 -4.52 -8.84 6.61
CA ASP A 46 -5.52 -8.52 7.63
C ASP A 46 -5.29 -9.35 8.90
N GLN A 47 -4.77 -8.69 9.93
CA GLN A 47 -4.39 -9.34 11.19
C GLN A 47 -5.59 -9.70 12.09
N ASN A 48 -6.79 -9.20 11.81
CA ASN A 48 -7.96 -9.39 12.67
C ASN A 48 -8.89 -10.53 12.24
N LYS A 49 -8.67 -11.14 11.06
CA LYS A 49 -9.44 -12.32 10.65
C LYS A 49 -8.88 -13.56 11.34
N LYS A 50 -9.38 -13.85 12.54
CA LYS A 50 -9.29 -15.20 13.11
C LYS A 50 -9.92 -16.17 12.11
N VAL A 51 -9.14 -17.16 11.68
CA VAL A 51 -9.58 -18.31 10.92
C VAL A 51 -10.78 -18.91 11.65
N THR A 52 -11.98 -18.70 11.13
CA THR A 52 -13.16 -19.47 11.53
C THR A 52 -12.85 -20.92 11.20
N LYS A 53 -13.01 -21.79 12.19
CA LYS A 53 -12.51 -23.18 12.23
C LYS A 53 -13.10 -24.16 11.20
N ASP A 54 -13.77 -23.66 10.18
CA ASP A 54 -14.40 -24.50 9.18
C ASP A 54 -13.75 -24.21 7.84
N GLU A 55 -13.04 -25.24 7.35
CA GLU A 55 -12.44 -25.41 6.02
C GLU A 55 -11.08 -24.72 5.80
N ASP A 56 -10.05 -25.57 5.94
CA ASP A 56 -8.77 -25.61 5.26
C ASP A 56 -8.00 -24.31 4.95
N ASP A 57 -6.73 -24.37 5.39
CA ASP A 57 -5.54 -23.64 4.97
C ASP A 57 -5.09 -22.42 5.77
N ASP A 58 -3.81 -22.48 6.15
CA ASP A 58 -2.96 -21.50 6.85
C ASP A 58 -2.70 -20.23 6.01
N GLU A 59 -3.61 -19.92 5.09
CA GLU A 59 -3.47 -18.81 4.16
C GLU A 59 -4.01 -17.54 4.82
N LYS A 60 -3.11 -16.83 5.50
CA LYS A 60 -3.37 -15.48 5.99
C LYS A 60 -4.01 -14.69 4.85
N LYS A 61 -5.21 -14.14 5.08
CA LYS A 61 -5.98 -13.45 4.04
C LYS A 61 -5.26 -12.17 3.60
N THR A 62 -4.42 -12.30 2.58
CA THR A 62 -3.74 -11.20 1.92
C THR A 62 -4.68 -10.54 0.93
N LYS A 63 -4.60 -9.22 0.83
CA LYS A 63 -5.31 -8.41 -0.16
C LYS A 63 -4.27 -7.70 -1.01
N THR A 64 -4.37 -7.85 -2.33
CA THR A 64 -3.54 -7.10 -3.27
C THR A 64 -4.27 -5.83 -3.68
N VAL A 65 -3.60 -4.68 -3.58
CA VAL A 65 -4.08 -3.37 -4.04
C VAL A 65 -3.10 -2.87 -5.09
N ILE A 66 -3.61 -2.54 -6.28
CA ILE A 66 -2.79 -2.00 -7.38
C ILE A 66 -3.28 -0.60 -7.70
N PHE A 67 -2.35 0.34 -7.82
CA PHE A 67 -2.62 1.72 -8.22
C PHE A 67 -1.68 2.15 -9.34
N GLU A 68 -2.20 3.03 -10.19
CA GLU A 68 -1.45 3.68 -11.25
C GLU A 68 -1.12 5.10 -10.83
N LEU A 69 0.16 5.45 -10.85
CA LEU A 69 0.65 6.77 -10.45
C LEU A 69 1.42 7.41 -11.58
N ASN A 70 1.17 8.70 -11.79
CA ASN A 70 2.02 9.53 -12.62
C ASN A 70 3.21 10.08 -11.80
N LYS A 71 4.17 10.70 -12.49
CA LYS A 71 5.37 11.28 -11.87
C LYS A 71 5.06 12.27 -10.74
N GLU A 72 4.08 13.13 -10.94
CA GLU A 72 3.71 14.16 -9.96
C GLU A 72 3.12 13.53 -8.69
N THR A 73 2.21 12.57 -8.85
CA THR A 73 1.60 11.86 -7.71
C THR A 73 2.63 11.08 -6.90
N ILE A 74 3.64 10.47 -7.55
CA ILE A 74 4.72 9.77 -6.83
C ILE A 74 5.55 10.73 -6.00
N ASN A 75 5.95 11.88 -6.57
CA ASN A 75 6.74 12.87 -5.84
C ASN A 75 5.97 13.35 -4.60
N THR A 76 4.69 13.71 -4.76
CA THR A 76 3.83 14.11 -3.63
C THR A 76 3.70 13.01 -2.57
N MET A 77 3.63 11.74 -2.97
CA MET A 77 3.58 10.62 -2.04
C MET A 77 4.90 10.47 -1.26
N LEU A 78 6.04 10.62 -1.92
CA LEU A 78 7.36 10.56 -1.27
C LEU A 78 7.53 11.69 -0.25
N ASP A 79 7.14 12.92 -0.60
CA ASP A 79 7.19 14.07 0.31
C ASP A 79 6.30 13.82 1.54
N GLY A 80 5.10 13.27 1.34
CA GLY A 80 4.20 12.90 2.43
C GLY A 80 4.76 11.81 3.34
N LEU A 81 5.41 10.79 2.79
CA LEU A 81 6.05 9.72 3.56
C LEU A 81 7.29 10.21 4.32
N GLU A 82 8.08 11.10 3.74
CA GLU A 82 9.21 11.75 4.42
C GLU A 82 8.73 12.56 5.63
N PHE A 83 7.63 13.31 5.47
CA PHE A 83 7.03 14.05 6.56
C PHE A 83 6.56 13.12 7.70
N VAL A 84 5.89 12.00 7.39
CA VAL A 84 5.48 11.00 8.39
C VAL A 84 6.69 10.40 9.10
N LYS A 85 7.76 10.05 8.35
CA LYS A 85 9.01 9.56 8.93
C LYS A 85 9.60 10.58 9.92
N ASN A 86 9.68 11.85 9.53
CA ASN A 86 10.24 12.91 10.38
C ASN A 86 9.40 13.12 11.66
N GLN A 87 8.07 12.99 11.58
CA GLN A 87 7.21 13.01 12.77
C GLN A 87 7.49 11.83 13.71
N LEU A 88 7.64 10.62 13.18
CA LEU A 88 7.96 9.44 13.98
C LEU A 88 9.34 9.55 14.63
N ASP A 89 10.33 10.09 13.91
CA ASP A 89 11.67 10.33 14.42
C ASP A 89 11.66 11.39 15.56
N SER A 90 10.76 12.39 15.50
CA SER A 90 10.62 13.43 16.53
C SER A 90 9.91 12.96 17.81
N ILE A 91 9.19 11.84 17.79
CA ILE A 91 8.50 11.28 18.97
C ILE A 91 9.48 10.46 19.84
N LYS A 92 10.72 10.30 19.38
CA LYS A 92 11.74 9.45 20.00
C LYS A 92 12.67 10.19 20.95
#